data_AF-A0A2Z3JF60-F1
#
_entry.id   AF-A0A2Z3JF60-F1
#
_cell.length_a   1.000
_cell.length_b   1.000
_cell.length_c   1.000
_cell.angle_alpha   90.00
_cell.angle_beta   90.00
_cell.angle_gamma   90.00
#
_symmetry.space_group_name_H-M   'P 1'
#
loop_
_entity.id
_entity.type
_entity.pdbx_description
1 polymer ?
#
loop_
_entity_poly.entity_id
_entity_poly.type
_entity_poly.pdbx_seq_one_letter_code
_entity_poly.pdbx_strand_id
1 'polypeptide(L)'
;MNRSLPLLLTLLAAGLSSGPLAAQANAGTESKVTICHRTGSAKNPYVKITVSRSALAAHQAHGDPSPVAGQACGETTPPPPPPGPVDQT
;
A
#
# COMPACT_ATOMS: atom_id res chain seq x y z
N MET A 1 -47.18 14.59 45.86
CA MET A 1 -46.37 13.93 46.92
C MET A 1 -45.93 12.57 46.37
N ASN A 2 -45.14 12.53 45.31
CA ASN A 2 -43.68 12.61 45.32
C ASN A 2 -43.07 11.50 46.18
N ARG A 3 -42.39 10.59 45.47
CA ARG A 3 -41.28 9.70 45.89
C ARG A 3 -41.69 8.27 46.23
N SER A 4 -41.26 7.34 45.38
CA SER A 4 -40.06 6.54 45.69
C SER A 4 -39.60 5.76 44.46
N LEU A 5 -38.35 6.01 44.09
CA LEU A 5 -37.59 5.30 43.07
C LEU A 5 -36.90 4.11 43.74
N PRO A 6 -37.21 2.88 43.33
CA PRO A 6 -36.17 1.86 43.15
C PRO A 6 -36.46 1.13 41.83
N LEU A 7 -35.51 0.66 41.05
CA LEU A 7 -34.41 -0.21 41.43
C LEU A 7 -33.50 -0.27 40.20
N LEU A 8 -32.20 -0.14 40.42
CA LEU A 8 -31.17 -0.53 39.46
C LEU A 8 -31.50 -1.93 38.90
N LEU A 9 -31.76 -2.02 37.60
CA LEU A 9 -31.79 -3.29 36.88
C LEU A 9 -30.82 -3.22 35.70
N THR A 10 -29.54 -3.28 36.04
CA THR A 10 -28.46 -3.63 35.11
C THR A 10 -28.64 -5.08 34.69
N LEU A 11 -29.22 -5.32 33.50
CA LEU A 11 -29.00 -6.56 32.77
C LEU A 11 -28.07 -6.28 31.59
N LEU A 12 -26.80 -6.62 31.83
CA LEU A 12 -25.77 -6.78 30.82
C LEU A 12 -26.11 -8.04 30.01
N ALA A 13 -26.87 -7.87 28.93
CA ALA A 13 -27.12 -8.97 28.00
C ALA A 13 -25.86 -9.22 27.16
N ALA A 14 -25.10 -10.24 27.57
CA ALA A 14 -24.05 -10.84 26.77
C ALA A 14 -24.68 -11.56 25.56
N GLY A 15 -24.78 -10.85 24.43
CA GLY A 15 -25.18 -11.43 23.15
C GLY A 15 -23.98 -12.01 22.42
N LEU A 16 -23.77 -13.32 22.52
CA LEU A 16 -22.78 -14.08 21.74
C LEU A 16 -23.38 -14.39 20.36
N SER A 17 -23.39 -13.40 19.46
CA SER A 17 -23.78 -13.61 18.06
C SER A 17 -22.58 -14.09 17.25
N SER A 18 -22.61 -15.37 16.90
CA SER A 18 -21.73 -16.06 15.98
C SER A 18 -21.51 -15.26 14.70
N GLY A 19 -20.34 -14.63 14.57
CA GLY A 19 -19.87 -14.13 13.29
C GLY A 19 -19.64 -15.30 12.32
N PRO A 20 -19.90 -15.14 11.01
CA PRO A 20 -19.48 -16.15 10.05
C PRO A 20 -17.96 -16.33 10.18
N LEU A 21 -17.51 -17.57 10.34
CA LEU A 21 -16.20 -17.97 9.87
C LEU A 21 -16.23 -17.74 8.36
N ALA A 22 -15.96 -16.50 7.93
CA ALA A 22 -15.48 -16.27 6.60
C ALA A 22 -14.34 -17.25 6.44
N ALA A 23 -14.53 -18.24 5.55
CA ALA A 23 -13.45 -19.07 5.09
C ALA A 23 -12.34 -18.09 4.76
N GLN A 24 -11.30 -18.10 5.60
CA GLN A 24 -10.06 -17.41 5.33
C GLN A 24 -9.56 -18.16 4.11
N ALA A 25 -10.02 -17.72 2.93
CA ALA A 25 -9.43 -18.08 1.68
C ALA A 25 -7.97 -17.76 1.90
N ASN A 26 -7.15 -18.82 1.92
CA ASN A 26 -5.72 -18.68 1.93
C ASN A 26 -5.38 -18.00 0.61
N ALA A 27 -5.54 -16.68 0.58
CA ALA A 27 -4.95 -15.81 -0.41
C ALA A 27 -3.47 -16.03 -0.17
N GLY A 28 -2.93 -17.03 -0.86
CA GLY A 28 -1.49 -17.25 -0.94
C GLY A 28 -0.88 -15.87 -1.11
N THR A 29 0.03 -15.51 -0.22
CA THR A 29 0.64 -14.19 -0.17
C THR A 29 1.53 -14.04 -1.40
N GLU A 30 0.89 -13.87 -2.55
CA GLU A 30 1.49 -13.55 -3.84
C GLU A 30 2.29 -12.28 -3.60
N SER A 31 3.60 -12.47 -3.41
CA SER A 31 4.50 -11.38 -3.11
C SER A 31 4.44 -10.41 -4.27
N LYS A 32 4.14 -9.14 -4.01
CA LYS A 32 4.07 -8.11 -5.04
C LYS A 32 5.35 -7.29 -5.07
N VAL A 33 5.67 -6.75 -6.23
CA VAL A 33 6.82 -5.87 -6.45
C VAL A 33 6.40 -4.68 -7.30
N THR A 34 6.98 -3.52 -7.00
CA THR A 34 6.75 -2.28 -7.77
C THR A 34 7.83 -2.14 -8.82
N ILE A 35 7.43 -1.82 -10.05
CA ILE A 35 8.32 -1.59 -11.21
C ILE A 35 7.91 -0.31 -11.94
N CYS A 36 8.82 0.20 -12.78
CA CYS A 36 8.50 1.21 -13.79
C CYS A 36 8.25 0.50 -15.13
N HIS A 37 6.99 0.46 -15.57
CA HIS A 37 6.59 -0.19 -16.81
C HIS A 37 6.71 0.75 -18.01
N ARG A 38 7.37 0.31 -19.07
CA ARG A 38 7.51 1.05 -20.32
C ARG A 38 6.21 1.00 -21.11
N THR A 39 5.66 2.17 -21.47
CA THR A 39 4.36 2.26 -22.15
C THR A 39 4.46 2.42 -23.67
N GLY A 40 5.63 2.76 -24.19
CA GLY A 40 5.82 3.17 -25.60
C GLY A 40 5.29 4.57 -25.94
N SER A 41 4.72 5.30 -24.97
CA SER A 41 4.28 6.69 -25.17
C SER A 41 5.45 7.67 -25.10
N ALA A 42 5.56 8.57 -26.08
CA ALA A 42 6.53 9.67 -26.01
C ALA A 42 6.27 10.66 -24.85
N LYS A 43 5.00 10.79 -24.43
CA LYS A 43 4.59 11.72 -23.36
C LYS A 43 4.70 11.11 -21.97
N ASN A 44 4.45 9.80 -21.86
CA ASN A 44 4.44 9.08 -20.60
C ASN A 44 5.26 7.79 -20.73
N PRO A 45 6.58 7.86 -20.97
CA PRO A 45 7.38 6.70 -21.37
C PRO A 45 7.40 5.59 -20.33
N TYR A 46 7.23 5.93 -19.05
CA TYR A 46 7.14 4.98 -17.95
C TYR A 46 5.98 5.29 -17.01
N VAL A 47 5.38 4.25 -16.43
CA VAL A 47 4.38 4.34 -15.37
C VAL A 47 4.71 3.39 -14.23
N LYS A 48 4.38 3.76 -13.00
CA LYS A 48 4.61 2.91 -11.83
C LYS A 48 3.47 1.91 -11.69
N ILE A 49 3.78 0.62 -11.68
CA ILE A 49 2.80 -0.45 -11.48
C ILE A 49 3.29 -1.44 -10.42
N THR A 50 2.35 -2.21 -9.87
CA THR A 50 2.61 -3.28 -8.90
C THR A 50 2.19 -4.61 -9.48
N VAL A 51 3.13 -5.53 -9.62
CA VAL A 51 2.94 -6.84 -10.26
C VAL A 51 3.22 -7.98 -9.28
N SER A 52 2.77 -9.21 -9.60
CA SER A 52 3.24 -10.39 -8.85
C SER A 52 4.75 -10.54 -9.06
N ARG A 53 5.47 -10.96 -8.03
CA ARG A 53 6.90 -11.24 -8.07
C ARG A 53 7.22 -12.29 -9.15
N SER A 54 6.31 -13.24 -9.40
CA SER A 54 6.47 -14.25 -10.44
C SER A 54 6.51 -13.65 -11.86
N ALA A 55 5.94 -12.45 -12.07
CA ALA A 55 5.97 -11.75 -13.36
C ALA A 55 7.22 -10.87 -13.54
N LEU A 56 7.99 -10.61 -12.48
CA LEU A 56 9.10 -9.64 -12.52
C LEU A 56 10.13 -9.96 -13.60
N ALA A 57 10.50 -11.23 -13.76
CA ALA A 57 11.51 -11.63 -14.74
C ALA A 57 11.06 -11.32 -16.18
N ALA A 58 9.77 -11.53 -16.50
CA ALA A 58 9.22 -11.20 -17.81
C ALA A 58 9.22 -9.69 -18.05
N HIS A 59 8.80 -8.91 -17.06
CA HIS A 59 8.84 -7.44 -17.11
C HIS A 59 10.28 -6.91 -17.32
N GLN A 60 11.27 -7.45 -16.62
CA GLN A 60 12.67 -7.08 -16.80
C GLN A 60 13.18 -7.44 -18.20
N ALA A 61 12.83 -8.61 -18.74
CA ALA A 61 13.18 -9.01 -20.11
C ALA A 61 12.55 -8.08 -21.17
N HIS A 62 11.43 -7.43 -20.83
CA HIS A 62 10.75 -6.45 -21.68
C HIS A 62 11.25 -5.00 -21.47
N GLY A 63 12.23 -4.80 -20.58
CA GLY A 63 12.83 -3.49 -20.32
C GLY A 63 12.09 -2.64 -19.29
N ASP A 64 11.38 -3.26 -18.35
CA ASP A 64 10.75 -2.59 -17.21
C ASP A 64 11.71 -2.58 -15.99
N PRO A 65 12.35 -1.43 -15.67
CA PRO A 65 13.28 -1.35 -14.55
C PRO A 65 12.58 -1.29 -13.19
N SER A 66 13.32 -1.61 -12.14
CA SER A 66 12.93 -1.28 -10.76
C SER A 66 12.94 0.25 -10.55
N PRO A 67 12.05 0.79 -9.70
CA PRO A 67 12.09 2.20 -9.35
C PRO A 67 13.39 2.55 -8.62
N VAL A 68 13.97 3.72 -8.93
CA VAL A 68 15.09 4.26 -8.16
C VAL A 68 14.55 5.00 -6.95
N ALA A 69 15.15 4.79 -5.78
CA ALA A 69 14.70 5.44 -4.55
C ALA A 69 14.77 6.97 -4.69
N GLY A 70 13.67 7.64 -4.32
CA GLY A 70 13.56 9.09 -4.42
C GLY A 70 13.33 9.65 -5.83
N GLN A 71 13.21 8.80 -6.86
CA GLN A 71 12.95 9.23 -8.24
C GLN A 71 11.63 8.66 -8.76
N ALA A 72 10.91 9.48 -9.54
CA ALA A 72 9.74 9.07 -10.27
C ALA A 72 10.13 8.26 -11.52
N CYS A 73 9.22 7.38 -11.95
CA CYS A 73 9.41 6.64 -13.19
C CYS A 73 9.44 7.61 -14.38
N GLY A 74 10.48 7.52 -15.21
CA GLY A 74 10.64 8.36 -16.40
C GLY A 74 11.37 9.68 -16.17
N GLU A 75 11.86 9.96 -14.97
CA GLU A 75 12.83 11.03 -14.77
C GLU A 75 14.16 10.63 -15.43
N THR A 76 14.48 11.29 -16.55
CA THR A 76 15.76 11.10 -17.25
C THR A 76 16.86 12.04 -16.74
N THR A 77 16.49 13.01 -15.89
CA THR A 77 17.41 13.96 -15.30
C THR A 77 17.76 13.48 -13.89
N PRO A 78 19.05 13.37 -13.53
CA PRO A 78 19.44 13.06 -12.16
C PRO A 78 18.76 14.04 -11.19
N PRO A 79 18.32 13.59 -10.00
CA PRO A 79 17.84 14.51 -8.98
C PRO A 79 18.93 15.55 -8.71
N PRO A 80 18.57 16.83 -8.45
CA PRO A 80 19.57 17.82 -8.08
C PRO A 80 20.38 17.29 -6.88
N PRO A 81 21.69 17.56 -6.82
CA PRO A 81 22.48 17.15 -5.66
C PRO A 81 21.80 17.68 -4.39
N PRO A 82 21.83 16.92 -3.28
CA PRO A 82 21.26 17.41 -2.03
C PRO A 82 21.86 18.79 -1.71
N PRO A 83 21.10 19.72 -1.11
CA PRO A 83 21.69 20.94 -0.57
C PRO A 83 22.92 20.53 0.24
N GLY A 84 24.08 21.12 -0.06
CA GLY A 84 25.29 20.87 0.71
C GLY A 84 25.00 21.08 2.21
N PRO A 85 25.83 20.53 3.12
CA PRO A 85 25.71 20.84 4.53
C PRO A 85 25.55 22.35 4.70
N VAL A 86 24.39 22.78 5.19
CA VAL A 86 24.18 24.18 5.51
C VAL A 86 25.21 24.49 6.60
N ASP A 87 26.22 25.28 6.25
CA ASP A 87 27.19 25.78 7.22
C ASP A 87 26.39 26.69 8.17
N GLN A 88 26.01 26.15 9.32
CA GLN A 88 25.37 26.88 10.39
C GLN A 88 26.47 27.67 11.11
N THR A 89 26.89 28.79 10.52
CA THR A 89 27.63 29.83 11.23
C THR A 89 26.69 30.83 11.89
#